data_AF-A0A955XHJ6-F1
#
_entry.id   AF-A0A955XHJ6-F1
#
_cell.length_a   1.000
_cell.length_b   1.000
_cell.length_c   1.000
_cell.angle_alpha   90.00
_cell.angle_beta   90.00
_cell.angle_gamma   90.00
#
_symmetry.space_group_name_H-M   'P 1'
#
loop_
_entity.id
_entity.type
_entity.pdbx_description
1 polymer ?
#
loop_
_entity_poly.entity_id
_entity_poly.type
_entity_poly.pdbx_seq_one_letter_code
_entity_poly.pdbx_strand_id
1 'polypeptide(L)'
;PKPYAATVAKLDDGSIAFGSWPREVAIPPGMISYRQNMTALVQDEKYNPYGRTWWGGTPSDWEDKTHTTRTGICLTREGFAGYFYGADLSPQALAQAMIQARCSYGVALDMNAGHSGLEFYTVAPKDELPALDRPLDRDWERDGDVPQMDGWGFRARRLIRGMGLMNFPRYIKREGRDFFYLPLRYVLPGEPIAGLPDAQEGDGQWAVKGLPQHGFPYAVATTEVALGKGQRARVLKIDPRMLTLEEGEAVKDDQGKPALVAQINPAPATNHSLWLTPDAFALGEQPAVAPAARIASGEPLAGPCRAAAGVEQTGGMLVYVEVVGDAPAPADAFRALLERLDVQESLALAEPLAIALGGDTSIAHTAVRLPDAADAIPVFRKPGPGARRIFEDTPIVPLKEWHPLQAQRIRYFKKPKDS
;
A
#
# COMPACT_ATOMS: atom_id res chain seq x y z
N PRO A 1 4.38 -6.94 -24.44
CA PRO A 1 5.35 -5.85 -24.14
C PRO A 1 6.23 -5.47 -25.35
N LYS A 2 6.61 -4.19 -25.46
CA LYS A 2 7.60 -3.70 -26.43
C LYS A 2 9.01 -3.70 -25.81
N PRO A 3 10.05 -4.19 -26.51
CA PRO A 3 11.43 -4.09 -26.06
C PRO A 3 11.86 -2.65 -25.74
N TYR A 4 12.64 -2.50 -24.67
CA TYR A 4 13.22 -1.24 -24.17
C TYR A 4 12.20 -0.15 -23.79
N ALA A 5 10.91 -0.51 -23.76
CA ALA A 5 9.85 0.40 -23.36
C ALA A 5 9.87 0.55 -21.83
N ALA A 6 9.85 1.80 -21.37
CA ALA A 6 9.79 2.11 -19.96
C ALA A 6 8.42 1.73 -19.41
N THR A 7 8.46 1.03 -18.28
CA THR A 7 7.33 0.31 -17.72
C THR A 7 7.17 0.64 -16.26
N VAL A 8 5.92 0.85 -15.85
CA VAL A 8 5.46 0.76 -14.47
C VAL A 8 4.55 -0.46 -14.35
N ALA A 9 4.70 -1.26 -13.29
CA ALA A 9 3.96 -2.50 -13.10
C ALA A 9 3.47 -2.66 -11.66
N LYS A 10 2.37 -3.38 -11.48
CA LYS A 10 1.91 -3.91 -10.20
C LYS A 10 2.29 -5.39 -10.12
N LEU A 11 2.86 -5.77 -8.99
CA LEU A 11 3.19 -7.16 -8.67
C LEU A 11 2.15 -7.77 -7.71
N ASP A 12 2.16 -9.09 -7.59
CA ASP A 12 1.27 -9.89 -6.74
C ASP A 12 1.53 -9.68 -5.25
N ASP A 13 2.79 -9.47 -4.88
CA ASP A 13 3.22 -9.04 -3.54
C ASP A 13 2.74 -7.62 -3.16
N GLY A 14 2.06 -6.90 -4.07
CA GLY A 14 1.57 -5.54 -3.88
C GLY A 14 2.60 -4.44 -4.16
N SER A 15 3.83 -4.79 -4.53
CA SER A 15 4.87 -3.84 -4.93
C SER A 15 4.56 -3.16 -6.26
N ILE A 16 5.14 -1.98 -6.45
CA ILE A 16 5.16 -1.26 -7.72
C ILE A 16 6.55 -1.42 -8.32
N ALA A 17 6.63 -1.79 -9.59
CA ALA A 17 7.89 -2.05 -10.27
C ALA A 17 8.15 -1.09 -11.42
N PHE A 18 9.42 -0.71 -11.61
CA PHE A 18 9.85 0.24 -12.63
C PHE A 18 11.06 -0.29 -13.41
N GLY A 19 10.93 -0.39 -14.73
CA GLY A 19 11.97 -1.00 -15.57
C GLY A 19 11.86 -0.68 -17.05
N SER A 20 12.96 -0.90 -17.78
CA SER A 20 12.94 -0.96 -19.24
C SER A 20 12.80 -2.42 -19.62
N TRP A 21 11.84 -2.75 -20.50
CA TRP A 21 11.64 -4.14 -20.88
C TRP A 21 12.88 -4.70 -21.60
N PRO A 22 13.34 -5.93 -21.30
CA PRO A 22 14.43 -6.53 -22.05
C PRO A 22 14.03 -6.80 -23.51
N ARG A 23 15.01 -7.23 -24.31
CA ARG A 23 14.73 -7.68 -25.68
C ARG A 23 13.81 -8.90 -25.70
N GLU A 24 14.00 -9.80 -24.74
CA GLU A 24 13.07 -10.88 -24.47
C GLU A 24 11.78 -10.33 -23.84
N VAL A 25 10.64 -10.66 -24.43
CA VAL A 25 9.35 -10.04 -24.05
C VAL A 25 8.47 -10.94 -23.19
N ALA A 26 9.08 -11.88 -22.46
CA ALA A 26 8.38 -12.71 -21.49
C ALA A 26 7.83 -11.85 -20.35
N ILE A 27 6.60 -12.13 -19.92
CA ILE A 27 5.99 -11.49 -18.75
C ILE A 27 6.44 -12.28 -17.52
N PRO A 28 7.13 -11.66 -16.55
CA PRO A 28 7.58 -12.35 -15.34
C PRO A 28 6.40 -12.94 -14.55
N PRO A 29 6.58 -14.11 -13.91
CA PRO A 29 5.67 -14.58 -12.88
C PRO A 29 5.44 -13.51 -11.81
N GLY A 30 4.21 -13.36 -11.34
CA GLY A 30 3.82 -12.37 -10.33
C GLY A 30 3.57 -10.96 -10.84
N MET A 31 3.81 -10.66 -12.13
CA MET A 31 3.39 -9.37 -12.70
C MET A 31 1.88 -9.37 -13.00
N ILE A 32 1.10 -8.67 -12.16
CA ILE A 32 -0.36 -8.61 -12.26
C ILE A 32 -0.82 -7.69 -13.40
N SER A 33 -0.21 -6.52 -13.49
CA SER A 33 -0.53 -5.55 -14.54
C SER A 33 0.65 -4.64 -14.81
N TYR A 34 0.73 -4.10 -16.03
CA TYR A 34 1.79 -3.16 -16.38
C TYR A 34 1.32 -2.17 -17.43
N ARG A 35 1.96 -1.01 -17.42
CA ARG A 35 1.80 0.03 -18.43
C ARG A 35 3.16 0.41 -18.96
N GLN A 36 3.26 0.46 -20.29
CA GLN A 36 4.45 0.88 -20.99
C GLN A 36 4.21 2.23 -21.65
N ASN A 37 5.28 3.01 -21.78
CA ASN A 37 5.36 4.09 -22.74
C ASN A 37 6.65 3.94 -23.55
N MET A 38 7.14 5.05 -24.11
CA MET A 38 8.43 5.19 -24.77
C MET A 38 9.63 4.67 -23.93
N THR A 39 10.85 4.82 -24.42
CA THR A 39 12.07 4.58 -23.62
C THR A 39 12.09 5.44 -22.34
N ALA A 40 12.93 5.06 -21.37
CA ALA A 40 13.03 5.75 -20.09
C ALA A 40 13.35 7.25 -20.28
N LEU A 41 12.60 8.11 -19.58
CA LEU A 41 12.86 9.56 -19.55
C LEU A 41 14.07 9.86 -18.66
N VAL A 42 14.10 9.21 -17.49
CA VAL A 42 15.22 9.24 -16.54
C VAL A 42 15.62 7.80 -16.25
N GLN A 43 16.91 7.51 -16.24
CA GLN A 43 17.46 6.27 -15.70
C GLN A 43 18.82 6.59 -15.08
N ASP A 44 19.04 6.17 -13.84
CA ASP A 44 20.29 6.37 -13.10
C ASP A 44 20.71 7.85 -13.11
N GLU A 45 19.73 8.73 -12.80
CA GLU A 45 19.84 10.20 -12.79
C GLU A 45 20.22 10.86 -14.13
N LYS A 46 20.16 10.09 -15.22
CA LYS A 46 20.44 10.59 -16.56
C LYS A 46 19.15 10.84 -17.32
N TYR A 47 18.97 12.08 -17.81
CA TYR A 47 17.95 12.40 -18.79
C TYR A 47 18.24 11.70 -20.12
N ASN A 48 17.22 11.08 -20.71
CA ASN A 48 17.23 10.54 -22.07
C ASN A 48 18.41 9.58 -22.36
N PRO A 49 18.59 8.52 -21.57
CA PRO A 49 19.69 7.58 -21.71
C PRO A 49 19.75 6.94 -23.12
N TYR A 50 18.59 6.72 -23.75
CA TYR A 50 18.45 6.07 -25.06
C TYR A 50 18.63 7.01 -26.27
N GLY A 51 18.90 8.31 -26.04
CA GLY A 51 19.12 9.28 -27.12
C GLY A 51 17.89 9.51 -28.01
N ARG A 52 16.69 9.41 -27.43
CA ARG A 52 15.41 9.66 -28.11
C ARG A 52 15.27 11.14 -28.46
N THR A 53 14.88 11.45 -29.69
CA THR A 53 14.76 12.84 -30.19
C THR A 53 13.32 13.35 -30.21
N TRP A 54 12.33 12.54 -29.81
CA TRP A 54 10.92 12.90 -29.76
C TRP A 54 10.23 12.30 -28.53
N TRP A 55 9.42 13.12 -27.86
CA TRP A 55 8.66 12.75 -26.68
C TRP A 55 7.21 13.15 -26.92
N GLY A 56 6.50 12.31 -27.68
CA GLY A 56 5.15 12.55 -28.20
C GLY A 56 5.10 13.49 -29.41
N GLY A 57 3.91 13.71 -29.93
CA GLY A 57 3.66 14.58 -31.08
C GLY A 57 2.71 15.70 -30.70
N THR A 58 3.08 16.93 -31.00
CA THR A 58 2.18 18.09 -30.99
C THR A 58 1.64 18.32 -32.41
N PRO A 59 0.47 18.96 -32.58
CA PRO A 59 -0.01 19.37 -33.89
C PRO A 59 1.04 20.19 -34.66
N SER A 60 1.08 20.03 -35.98
CA SER A 60 2.12 20.63 -36.83
C SER A 60 2.10 22.15 -36.86
N ASP A 61 0.95 22.74 -36.57
CA ASP A 61 0.61 24.16 -36.53
C ASP A 61 0.91 24.85 -35.19
N TRP A 62 1.33 24.13 -34.15
CA TRP A 62 1.72 24.74 -32.88
C TRP A 62 3.09 25.42 -32.99
N GLU A 63 3.17 26.69 -32.55
CA GLU A 63 4.41 27.48 -32.52
C GLU A 63 5.43 26.90 -31.54
N ASP A 64 5.01 26.52 -30.33
CA ASP A 64 5.83 25.76 -29.38
C ASP A 64 5.47 24.27 -29.44
N LYS A 65 6.38 23.47 -30.01
CA LYS A 65 6.27 22.01 -30.11
C LYS A 65 6.94 21.28 -28.94
N THR A 66 7.56 22.02 -28.03
CA THR A 66 8.38 21.49 -26.94
C THR A 66 7.65 21.57 -25.62
N HIS A 67 7.10 22.74 -25.28
CA HIS A 67 6.37 22.96 -24.05
C HIS A 67 4.89 22.64 -24.23
N THR A 68 4.39 21.79 -23.34
CA THR A 68 2.99 21.38 -23.30
C THR A 68 2.69 20.81 -21.91
N THR A 69 1.45 20.42 -21.66
CA THR A 69 1.13 19.65 -20.46
C THR A 69 1.93 18.36 -20.46
N ARG A 70 2.71 18.07 -19.42
CA ARG A 70 3.43 16.80 -19.33
C ARG A 70 3.19 16.13 -18.00
N THR A 71 3.08 14.80 -18.08
CA THR A 71 3.01 13.96 -16.90
C THR A 71 4.10 12.91 -16.92
N GLY A 72 4.46 12.45 -15.73
CA GLY A 72 5.44 11.40 -15.56
C GLY A 72 5.26 10.71 -14.23
N ILE A 73 5.75 9.47 -14.16
CA ILE A 73 5.83 8.72 -12.91
C ILE A 73 7.25 8.18 -12.75
N CYS A 74 7.77 8.20 -11.53
CA CYS A 74 9.14 7.80 -11.25
C CYS A 74 9.25 6.90 -10.02
N LEU A 75 10.33 6.14 -9.95
CA LEU A 75 10.84 5.49 -8.76
C LEU A 75 11.91 6.39 -8.13
N THR A 76 11.75 6.75 -6.86
CA THR A 76 12.79 7.45 -6.09
C THR A 76 13.82 6.48 -5.51
N ARG A 77 15.00 6.99 -5.13
CA ARG A 77 16.04 6.20 -4.45
C ARG A 77 15.58 5.58 -3.13
N GLU A 78 14.61 6.21 -2.48
CA GLU A 78 14.01 5.79 -1.21
C GLU A 78 12.88 4.76 -1.39
N GLY A 79 12.57 4.34 -2.62
CA GLY A 79 11.55 3.33 -2.86
C GLY A 79 10.12 3.88 -2.89
N PHE A 80 9.94 5.16 -3.23
CA PHE A 80 8.63 5.77 -3.46
C PHE A 80 8.30 5.90 -4.95
N ALA A 81 7.00 5.93 -5.25
CA ALA A 81 6.51 6.33 -6.56
C ALA A 81 6.17 7.82 -6.54
N GLY A 82 6.82 8.61 -7.40
CA GLY A 82 6.53 10.04 -7.57
C GLY A 82 5.73 10.29 -8.83
N TYR A 83 4.60 11.00 -8.73
CA TYR A 83 3.84 11.47 -9.90
C TYR A 83 4.12 12.95 -10.13
N PHE A 84 4.38 13.31 -11.39
CA PHE A 84 4.74 14.65 -11.83
C PHE A 84 3.72 15.15 -12.83
N TYR A 85 3.35 16.42 -12.68
CA TYR A 85 2.48 17.14 -13.59
C TYR A 85 2.98 18.57 -13.74
N GLY A 86 3.00 19.08 -14.96
CA GLY A 86 3.09 20.50 -15.24
C GLY A 86 2.27 20.84 -16.47
N ALA A 87 1.60 22.00 -16.43
CA ALA A 87 0.75 22.47 -17.53
C ALA A 87 1.56 22.94 -18.74
N ASP A 88 2.84 23.28 -18.54
CA ASP A 88 3.72 23.85 -19.54
C ASP A 88 5.18 23.43 -19.28
N LEU A 89 5.58 22.26 -19.80
CA LEU A 89 6.90 21.68 -19.58
C LEU A 89 7.52 21.13 -20.86
N SER A 90 8.83 21.27 -20.99
CA SER A 90 9.64 20.45 -21.91
C SER A 90 9.91 19.07 -21.29
N PRO A 91 10.26 18.04 -22.09
CA PRO A 91 10.67 16.73 -21.56
C PRO A 91 11.89 16.84 -20.63
N GLN A 92 12.82 17.75 -20.95
CA GLN A 92 14.00 18.01 -20.14
C GLN A 92 13.64 18.66 -18.81
N ALA A 93 12.73 19.64 -18.77
CA ALA A 93 12.29 20.26 -17.53
C ALA A 93 11.61 19.23 -16.61
N LEU A 94 10.75 18.37 -17.17
CA LEU A 94 10.15 17.25 -16.43
C LEU A 94 11.21 16.29 -15.87
N ALA A 95 12.20 15.92 -16.69
CA ALA A 95 13.29 15.04 -16.26
C ALA A 95 14.16 15.66 -15.16
N GLN A 96 14.44 16.96 -15.24
CA GLN A 96 15.19 17.67 -14.20
C GLN A 96 14.43 17.71 -12.89
N ALA A 97 13.10 17.94 -12.92
CA ALA A 97 12.27 17.85 -11.72
C ALA A 97 12.32 16.43 -11.10
N MET A 98 12.30 15.38 -11.92
CA MET A 98 12.47 14.00 -11.46
C MET A 98 13.86 13.77 -10.83
N ILE A 99 14.94 14.24 -11.46
CA ILE A 99 16.31 14.10 -10.94
C ILE A 99 16.46 14.84 -9.61
N GLN A 100 15.92 16.07 -9.50
CA GLN A 100 15.91 16.85 -8.25
C GLN A 100 15.11 16.16 -7.14
N ALA A 101 14.05 15.43 -7.50
CA ALA A 101 13.29 14.57 -6.60
C ALA A 101 13.94 13.19 -6.37
N ARG A 102 15.22 13.01 -6.76
CA ARG A 102 16.01 11.80 -6.57
C ARG A 102 15.43 10.55 -7.24
N CYS A 103 14.74 10.72 -8.36
CA CYS A 103 14.24 9.60 -9.16
C CYS A 103 15.40 8.80 -9.76
N SER A 104 15.48 7.50 -9.46
CA SER A 104 16.42 6.56 -10.08
C SER A 104 15.90 6.07 -11.43
N TYR A 105 14.57 6.08 -11.65
CA TYR A 105 13.96 5.72 -12.93
C TYR A 105 12.67 6.49 -13.19
N GLY A 106 12.49 7.02 -14.40
CA GLY A 106 11.36 7.87 -14.77
C GLY A 106 10.71 7.46 -16.08
N VAL A 107 9.38 7.33 -16.05
CA VAL A 107 8.53 7.04 -17.21
C VAL A 107 7.78 8.31 -17.57
N ALA A 108 7.96 8.81 -18.79
CA ALA A 108 7.07 9.83 -19.33
C ALA A 108 5.68 9.20 -19.54
N LEU A 109 4.62 9.91 -19.19
CA LEU A 109 3.24 9.48 -19.41
C LEU A 109 2.62 10.27 -20.58
N ASP A 110 1.29 10.43 -20.62
CA ASP A 110 0.63 11.25 -21.63
C ASP A 110 1.03 12.73 -21.47
N MET A 111 0.92 13.47 -22.57
CA MET A 111 1.19 14.91 -22.63
C MET A 111 0.07 15.70 -23.30
N ASN A 112 -1.01 15.05 -23.73
CA ASN A 112 -2.12 15.77 -24.32
C ASN A 112 -2.84 16.55 -23.20
N ALA A 113 -2.90 17.87 -23.36
CA ALA A 113 -3.66 18.74 -22.47
C ALA A 113 -5.10 18.25 -22.36
N GLY A 114 -5.68 18.26 -21.16
CA GLY A 114 -7.02 17.71 -20.91
C GLY A 114 -7.09 16.19 -20.79
N HIS A 115 -6.08 15.44 -21.22
CA HIS A 115 -5.99 13.98 -21.05
C HIS A 115 -4.97 13.57 -19.98
N SER A 116 -4.05 14.47 -19.66
CA SER A 116 -2.96 14.21 -18.74
C SER A 116 -3.31 14.70 -17.34
N GLY A 117 -3.45 13.78 -16.39
CA GLY A 117 -3.71 14.11 -15.00
C GLY A 117 -3.83 12.89 -14.10
N LEU A 118 -4.01 13.17 -12.81
CA LEU A 118 -4.22 12.17 -11.77
C LEU A 118 -5.50 12.53 -11.02
N GLU A 119 -6.39 11.56 -10.92
CA GLU A 119 -7.64 11.64 -10.19
C GLU A 119 -7.59 10.63 -9.04
N PHE A 120 -8.01 11.06 -7.86
CA PHE A 120 -8.30 10.17 -6.74
C PHE A 120 -9.76 9.77 -6.79
N TYR A 121 -10.03 8.52 -6.43
CA TYR A 121 -11.37 7.97 -6.35
C TYR A 121 -11.56 7.24 -5.03
N THR A 122 -12.69 7.51 -4.38
CA THR A 122 -13.32 6.65 -3.39
C THR A 122 -14.54 6.04 -4.07
N VAL A 123 -14.60 4.71 -4.13
CA VAL A 123 -15.68 3.96 -4.77
C VAL A 123 -16.23 2.95 -3.76
N ALA A 124 -17.52 3.03 -3.48
CA ALA A 124 -18.19 2.21 -2.46
C ALA A 124 -19.68 2.05 -2.80
N PRO A 125 -20.40 1.11 -2.16
CA PRO A 125 -21.85 1.19 -2.06
C PRO A 125 -22.29 2.60 -1.61
N LYS A 126 -23.41 3.10 -2.13
CA LYS A 126 -23.82 4.50 -1.92
C LYS A 126 -24.03 4.86 -0.45
N ASP A 127 -24.52 3.91 0.33
CA ASP A 127 -24.73 4.00 1.78
C ASP A 127 -23.43 3.89 2.59
N GLU A 128 -22.35 3.41 1.98
CA GLU A 128 -21.01 3.29 2.59
C GLU A 128 -20.05 4.40 2.15
N LEU A 129 -20.44 5.28 1.21
CA LEU A 129 -19.60 6.42 0.83
C LEU A 129 -19.41 7.35 2.04
N PRO A 130 -18.16 7.68 2.42
CA PRO A 130 -17.91 8.58 3.55
C PRO A 130 -18.63 9.92 3.38
N ALA A 131 -19.22 10.46 4.44
CA ALA A 131 -19.78 11.80 4.40
C ALA A 131 -18.66 12.86 4.34
N LEU A 132 -18.94 14.02 3.74
CA LEU A 132 -18.09 15.21 3.90
C LEU A 132 -18.59 16.04 5.07
N ASP A 133 -17.66 16.57 5.86
CA ASP A 133 -17.91 17.59 6.88
C ASP A 133 -18.12 19.00 6.29
N ARG A 134 -18.00 19.12 4.97
CA ARG A 134 -18.13 20.36 4.20
C ARG A 134 -18.88 20.16 2.88
N PRO A 135 -19.34 21.24 2.23
CA PRO A 135 -19.82 21.17 0.85
C PRO A 135 -18.74 20.64 -0.12
N LEU A 136 -19.18 19.93 -1.15
CA LEU A 136 -18.36 19.48 -2.27
C LEU A 136 -17.84 20.69 -3.07
N ASP A 137 -16.53 20.77 -3.26
CA ASP A 137 -15.89 21.82 -4.07
C ASP A 137 -15.94 21.42 -5.54
N ARG A 138 -17.01 21.86 -6.23
CA ARG A 138 -17.31 21.46 -7.61
C ARG A 138 -16.28 21.90 -8.63
N ASP A 139 -15.35 22.78 -8.26
CA ASP A 139 -14.27 23.17 -9.16
C ASP A 139 -13.38 21.97 -9.45
N TRP A 140 -13.09 21.11 -8.47
CA TRP A 140 -12.10 20.04 -8.61
C TRP A 140 -12.49 18.69 -8.00
N GLU A 141 -13.69 18.60 -7.41
CA GLU A 141 -14.28 17.41 -6.83
C GLU A 141 -15.60 17.05 -7.53
N ARG A 142 -15.95 15.77 -7.52
CA ARG A 142 -17.20 15.26 -8.11
C ARG A 142 -17.70 14.04 -7.35
N ASP A 143 -18.98 14.01 -7.05
CA ASP A 143 -19.69 12.79 -6.67
C ASP A 143 -20.58 12.32 -7.83
N GLY A 144 -20.86 11.03 -7.90
CA GLY A 144 -21.76 10.46 -8.88
C GLY A 144 -21.93 8.95 -8.77
N ASP A 145 -22.68 8.39 -9.71
CA ASP A 145 -22.96 6.96 -9.77
C ASP A 145 -21.88 6.23 -10.58
N VAL A 146 -21.51 5.03 -10.14
CA VAL A 146 -20.60 4.18 -10.90
C VAL A 146 -21.34 3.60 -12.11
N PRO A 147 -20.91 3.87 -13.35
CA PRO A 147 -21.62 3.37 -14.52
C PRO A 147 -21.67 1.84 -14.53
N GLN A 148 -22.85 1.27 -14.76
CA GLN A 148 -23.10 -0.18 -14.83
C GLN A 148 -22.91 -0.93 -13.51
N MET A 149 -22.89 -0.23 -12.37
CA MET A 149 -22.85 -0.83 -11.04
C MET A 149 -23.95 -0.17 -10.19
N ASP A 150 -25.18 -0.66 -10.34
CA ASP A 150 -26.33 -0.14 -9.60
C ASP A 150 -26.09 -0.24 -8.09
N GLY A 151 -26.48 0.81 -7.35
CA GLY A 151 -26.24 0.91 -5.90
C GLY A 151 -24.84 1.37 -5.51
N TRP A 152 -23.90 1.50 -6.47
CA TRP A 152 -22.55 2.02 -6.20
C TRP A 152 -22.42 3.49 -6.57
N GLY A 153 -21.68 4.22 -5.74
CA GLY A 153 -21.33 5.61 -5.97
C GLY A 153 -19.81 5.82 -5.95
N PHE A 154 -19.41 7.02 -6.35
CA PHE A 154 -18.04 7.46 -6.24
C PHE A 154 -17.95 8.89 -5.72
N ARG A 155 -16.82 9.18 -5.08
CA ARG A 155 -16.30 10.53 -4.88
C ARG A 155 -14.92 10.63 -5.52
N ALA A 156 -14.74 11.62 -6.39
CA ALA A 156 -13.48 11.84 -7.09
C ALA A 156 -12.95 13.25 -6.83
N ARG A 157 -11.63 13.40 -6.87
CA ARG A 157 -10.96 14.71 -6.86
C ARG A 157 -9.70 14.69 -7.72
N ARG A 158 -9.38 15.82 -8.37
CA ARG A 158 -8.10 15.98 -9.08
C ARG A 158 -6.94 16.08 -8.09
N LEU A 159 -5.72 15.72 -8.50
CA LEU A 159 -4.52 15.83 -7.65
C LEU A 159 -4.29 17.26 -7.15
N ILE A 160 -4.43 18.24 -8.04
CA ILE A 160 -4.35 19.68 -7.73
C ILE A 160 -5.51 20.41 -8.41
N ARG A 161 -5.94 21.53 -7.81
CA ARG A 161 -7.05 22.36 -8.33
C ARG A 161 -6.78 22.90 -9.74
N GLY A 162 -5.53 23.28 -10.02
CA GLY A 162 -5.11 23.84 -11.31
C GLY A 162 -4.93 22.82 -12.44
N MET A 163 -5.19 21.53 -12.21
CA MET A 163 -4.99 20.48 -13.21
C MET A 163 -6.06 20.56 -14.30
N GLY A 164 -5.70 21.04 -15.50
CA GLY A 164 -6.62 21.19 -16.63
C GLY A 164 -7.01 19.85 -17.27
N LEU A 165 -7.89 19.08 -16.63
CA LEU A 165 -8.38 17.78 -17.10
C LEU A 165 -9.77 17.90 -17.73
N MET A 166 -9.91 17.45 -18.98
CA MET A 166 -11.19 17.42 -19.69
C MET A 166 -12.04 16.24 -19.21
N ASN A 167 -13.35 16.45 -19.15
CA ASN A 167 -14.34 15.43 -18.81
C ASN A 167 -14.13 14.77 -17.43
N PHE A 168 -13.58 15.52 -16.46
CA PHE A 168 -13.48 15.07 -15.08
C PHE A 168 -14.88 14.79 -14.49
N PRO A 169 -15.09 13.65 -13.80
CA PRO A 169 -14.18 12.52 -13.59
C PRO A 169 -14.17 11.59 -14.82
N ARG A 170 -12.96 11.25 -15.28
CA ARG A 170 -12.77 10.58 -16.56
C ARG A 170 -12.63 9.06 -16.47
N TYR A 171 -12.00 8.59 -15.40
CA TYR A 171 -11.41 7.25 -15.30
C TYR A 171 -12.25 6.24 -14.51
N ILE A 172 -13.52 6.54 -14.23
CA ILE A 172 -14.46 5.55 -13.65
C ILE A 172 -15.39 4.91 -14.70
N LYS A 173 -15.18 5.24 -15.98
CA LYS A 173 -15.89 4.65 -17.12
C LYS A 173 -15.08 3.50 -17.70
N ARG A 174 -15.73 2.43 -18.16
CA ARG A 174 -15.08 1.26 -18.80
C ARG A 174 -14.48 1.54 -20.20
N GLU A 175 -14.33 2.80 -20.62
CA GLU A 175 -13.78 3.10 -21.95
C GLU A 175 -12.27 2.79 -22.00
N GLY A 176 -11.85 1.99 -22.98
CA GLY A 176 -10.49 1.45 -23.08
C GLY A 176 -9.37 2.41 -23.50
N ARG A 177 -9.44 3.72 -23.25
CA ARG A 177 -8.37 4.67 -23.61
C ARG A 177 -7.43 4.99 -22.43
N ASP A 178 -6.15 4.61 -22.55
CA ASP A 178 -4.95 5.19 -21.91
C ASP A 178 -5.02 5.70 -20.47
N PHE A 179 -5.58 4.92 -19.55
CA PHE A 179 -5.32 5.10 -18.12
C PHE A 179 -4.93 3.78 -17.47
N PHE A 180 -4.27 3.86 -16.32
CA PHE A 180 -3.99 2.73 -15.45
C PHE A 180 -4.39 3.11 -14.02
N TYR A 181 -4.81 2.13 -13.25
CA TYR A 181 -5.21 2.34 -11.87
C TYR A 181 -4.05 2.00 -10.94
N LEU A 182 -3.81 2.89 -9.98
CA LEU A 182 -2.96 2.62 -8.83
C LEU A 182 -3.88 2.46 -7.62
N PRO A 183 -4.10 1.23 -7.12
CA PRO A 183 -4.83 1.07 -5.86
C PRO A 183 -3.97 1.60 -4.72
N LEU A 184 -4.61 2.30 -3.78
CA LEU A 184 -3.96 2.64 -2.51
C LEU A 184 -3.63 1.34 -1.77
N ARG A 185 -2.42 1.27 -1.22
CA ARG A 185 -2.00 0.18 -0.35
C ARG A 185 -2.47 0.48 1.07
N TYR A 186 -3.03 -0.51 1.74
CA TYR A 186 -3.27 -0.44 3.18
C TYR A 186 -1.91 -0.42 3.87
N VAL A 187 -1.56 0.70 4.49
CA VAL A 187 -0.32 0.89 5.23
C VAL A 187 -0.67 1.44 6.60
N LEU A 188 0.10 1.04 7.61
CA LEU A 188 -0.02 1.62 8.94
C LEU A 188 0.41 3.11 8.91
N PRO A 189 -0.17 3.97 9.76
CA PRO A 189 -1.15 3.62 10.80
C PRO A 189 -2.62 3.47 10.34
N GLY A 190 -2.96 3.93 9.14
CA GLY A 190 -4.36 4.02 8.70
C GLY A 190 -5.11 5.21 9.32
N GLU A 191 -6.43 5.22 9.16
CA GLU A 191 -7.31 6.25 9.72
C GLU A 191 -7.46 6.08 11.25
N PRO A 192 -7.65 7.18 12.01
CA PRO A 192 -7.96 7.10 13.44
C PRO A 192 -9.25 6.33 13.72
N ILE A 193 -9.30 5.66 14.88
CA ILE A 193 -10.50 4.94 15.31
C ILE A 193 -11.56 5.95 15.77
N ALA A 194 -12.65 6.08 15.03
CA ALA A 194 -13.73 7.03 15.30
C ALA A 194 -14.96 6.38 15.97
N GLY A 195 -15.86 7.21 16.50
CA GLY A 195 -17.14 6.76 17.05
C GLY A 195 -17.01 5.91 18.33
N LEU A 196 -15.97 6.18 19.14
CA LEU A 196 -15.70 5.51 20.41
C LEU A 196 -16.61 6.05 21.53
N PRO A 197 -17.14 5.19 22.42
CA PRO A 197 -17.91 5.63 23.58
C PRO A 197 -17.00 6.32 24.59
N ASP A 198 -17.46 7.40 25.22
CA ASP A 198 -16.72 8.16 26.25
C ASP A 198 -15.31 8.61 25.81
N ALA A 199 -15.12 8.82 24.50
CA ALA A 199 -13.82 9.15 23.90
C ALA A 199 -13.23 10.45 24.46
N GLN A 200 -11.93 10.41 24.77
CA GLN A 200 -11.16 11.59 25.15
C GLN A 200 -10.36 12.13 23.96
N GLU A 201 -9.85 13.36 24.10
CA GLU A 201 -8.94 13.93 23.10
C GLU A 201 -7.72 13.03 22.94
N GLY A 202 -7.43 12.62 21.70
CA GLY A 202 -6.34 11.71 21.37
C GLY A 202 -6.71 10.22 21.34
N ASP A 203 -7.89 9.82 21.85
CA ASP A 203 -8.32 8.43 21.73
C ASP A 203 -8.48 8.02 20.25
N GLY A 204 -8.02 6.80 19.93
CA GLY A 204 -8.04 6.26 18.59
C GLY A 204 -6.99 6.85 17.63
N GLN A 205 -6.17 7.81 18.07
CA GLN A 205 -5.06 8.35 17.29
C GLN A 205 -3.86 7.42 17.33
N TRP A 206 -3.47 6.91 16.17
CA TRP A 206 -2.36 5.98 16.07
C TRP A 206 -0.98 6.62 16.31
N ALA A 207 -0.19 5.94 17.12
CA ALA A 207 1.22 6.19 17.34
C ALA A 207 2.08 5.17 16.58
N VAL A 208 3.05 5.70 15.82
CA VAL A 208 4.09 4.91 15.12
C VAL A 208 5.51 5.29 15.56
N LYS A 209 5.64 6.46 16.20
CA LYS A 209 6.92 6.99 16.66
C LYS A 209 7.39 6.24 17.91
N GLY A 210 8.67 5.89 17.96
CA GLY A 210 9.26 5.16 19.08
C GLY A 210 8.98 3.66 19.06
N LEU A 211 8.31 3.15 18.02
CA LEU A 211 8.10 1.73 17.80
C LEU A 211 9.23 1.14 16.93
N PRO A 212 9.48 -0.18 17.01
CA PRO A 212 10.52 -0.89 16.25
C PRO A 212 10.11 -1.08 14.77
N GLN A 213 10.03 0.04 14.03
CA GLN A 213 9.54 0.05 12.65
C GLN A 213 10.53 -0.50 11.64
N HIS A 214 11.80 -0.13 11.83
CA HIS A 214 12.92 -0.47 10.94
C HIS A 214 12.69 -0.07 9.47
N GLY A 215 12.01 1.06 9.26
CA GLY A 215 11.76 1.65 7.94
C GLY A 215 10.28 1.92 7.65
N PHE A 216 10.02 2.40 6.42
CA PHE A 216 8.68 2.58 5.87
C PHE A 216 8.41 1.53 4.76
N PRO A 217 7.19 0.97 4.61
CA PRO A 217 6.00 1.19 5.44
C PRO A 217 6.17 0.70 6.88
N TYR A 218 5.42 1.27 7.82
CA TYR A 218 5.48 0.89 9.24
C TYR A 218 5.00 -0.55 9.45
N ALA A 219 5.66 -1.28 10.35
CA ALA A 219 5.29 -2.65 10.72
C ALA A 219 4.24 -2.70 11.83
N VAL A 220 4.26 -1.70 12.72
CA VAL A 220 3.46 -1.71 13.95
C VAL A 220 2.84 -0.34 14.19
N ALA A 221 1.63 -0.29 14.72
CA ALA A 221 1.03 0.93 15.25
C ALA A 221 0.30 0.62 16.56
N THR A 222 0.29 1.58 17.49
CA THR A 222 -0.44 1.47 18.76
C THR A 222 -1.39 2.65 18.94
N THR A 223 -2.46 2.48 19.70
CA THR A 223 -3.31 3.58 20.18
C THR A 223 -3.96 3.18 21.51
N GLU A 224 -4.48 4.16 22.23
CA GLU A 224 -5.42 3.90 23.32
C GLU A 224 -6.83 4.32 22.92
N VAL A 225 -7.83 3.66 23.51
CA VAL A 225 -9.25 3.94 23.26
C VAL A 225 -10.07 3.74 24.54
N ALA A 226 -11.17 4.47 24.65
CA ALA A 226 -12.22 4.16 25.61
C ALA A 226 -13.09 2.98 25.12
N LEU A 227 -13.40 2.04 26.02
CA LEU A 227 -14.36 0.94 25.81
C LEU A 227 -15.76 1.27 26.38
N GLY A 228 -15.91 2.45 26.99
CA GLY A 228 -17.12 2.90 27.67
C GLY A 228 -17.15 2.54 29.15
N LYS A 229 -18.03 3.21 29.92
CA LYS A 229 -18.18 3.02 31.38
C LYS A 229 -16.87 3.21 32.16
N GLY A 230 -16.00 4.09 31.66
CA GLY A 230 -14.69 4.37 32.25
C GLY A 230 -13.62 3.29 32.03
N GLN A 231 -13.90 2.21 31.29
CA GLN A 231 -12.88 1.25 30.88
C GLN A 231 -12.08 1.78 29.69
N ARG A 232 -10.77 1.54 29.69
CA ARG A 232 -9.86 1.88 28.58
C ARG A 232 -9.20 0.61 28.05
N ALA A 233 -8.77 0.66 26.80
CA ALA A 233 -7.99 -0.39 26.17
C ALA A 233 -6.83 0.18 25.36
N ARG A 234 -5.81 -0.65 25.17
CA ARG A 234 -4.73 -0.42 24.22
C ARG A 234 -4.98 -1.29 23.00
N VAL A 235 -4.71 -0.72 21.84
CA VAL A 235 -4.83 -1.39 20.55
C VAL A 235 -3.47 -1.43 19.89
N LEU A 236 -3.12 -2.59 19.37
CA LEU A 236 -1.91 -2.87 18.60
C LEU A 236 -2.33 -3.38 17.22
N LYS A 237 -1.81 -2.76 16.16
CA LYS A 237 -1.89 -3.31 14.80
C LYS A 237 -0.52 -3.72 14.30
N ILE A 238 -0.46 -4.88 13.65
CA ILE A 238 0.77 -5.41 13.04
C ILE A 238 0.48 -5.82 11.60
N ASP A 239 1.32 -5.37 10.67
CA ASP A 239 1.24 -5.71 9.25
C ASP A 239 2.10 -6.95 8.92
N PRO A 240 1.51 -8.11 8.59
CA PRO A 240 2.27 -9.34 8.36
C PRO A 240 3.21 -9.25 7.16
N ARG A 241 2.93 -8.36 6.19
CA ARG A 241 3.76 -8.19 4.98
C ARG A 241 5.11 -7.55 5.30
N MET A 242 5.26 -6.98 6.48
CA MET A 242 6.50 -6.40 6.98
C MET A 242 7.30 -7.39 7.83
N LEU A 243 6.80 -8.62 8.05
CA LEU A 243 7.34 -9.55 9.02
C LEU A 243 7.90 -10.82 8.39
N THR A 244 8.88 -11.41 9.05
CA THR A 244 9.34 -12.79 8.81
C THR A 244 9.63 -13.48 10.14
N LEU A 245 9.46 -14.80 10.15
CA LEU A 245 9.88 -15.67 11.25
C LEU A 245 11.33 -16.14 11.07
N GLU A 246 11.91 -15.93 9.88
CA GLU A 246 13.24 -16.38 9.53
C GLU A 246 14.27 -15.27 9.71
N GLU A 247 15.18 -15.46 10.65
CA GLU A 247 16.25 -14.50 10.94
C GLU A 247 17.12 -14.19 9.70
N GLY A 248 17.31 -15.16 8.81
CA GLY A 248 18.08 -15.00 7.58
C GLY A 248 17.45 -14.09 6.52
N GLU A 249 16.13 -13.89 6.59
CA GLU A 249 15.38 -12.97 5.72
C GLU A 249 15.23 -11.57 6.32
N ALA A 250 15.61 -11.40 7.58
CA ALA A 250 15.45 -10.16 8.29
C ALA A 250 16.34 -9.05 7.70
N VAL A 251 15.79 -7.83 7.61
CA VAL A 251 16.63 -6.65 7.41
C VAL A 251 17.51 -6.45 8.63
N LYS A 252 18.67 -5.82 8.42
CA LYS A 252 19.58 -5.48 9.50
C LYS A 252 19.23 -4.13 10.11
N ASP A 253 19.28 -4.04 11.42
CA ASP A 253 19.20 -2.78 12.15
C ASP A 253 20.50 -1.97 12.01
N ASP A 254 20.54 -0.79 12.65
CA ASP A 254 21.71 0.10 12.64
C ASP A 254 22.97 -0.53 13.28
N GLN A 255 22.81 -1.61 14.04
CA GLN A 255 23.91 -2.39 14.64
C GLN A 255 24.30 -3.61 13.79
N GLY A 256 23.68 -3.81 12.63
CA GLY A 256 23.92 -4.96 11.75
C GLY A 256 23.27 -6.27 12.20
N LYS A 257 22.41 -6.23 13.22
CA LYS A 257 21.66 -7.39 13.75
C LYS A 257 20.31 -7.52 13.06
N PRO A 258 19.70 -8.72 13.03
CA PRO A 258 18.32 -8.91 12.57
C PRO A 258 17.37 -7.95 13.31
N ALA A 259 16.65 -7.14 12.54
CA ALA A 259 15.76 -6.12 13.06
C ALA A 259 14.52 -6.76 13.69
N LEU A 260 14.53 -6.93 15.01
CA LEU A 260 13.40 -7.48 15.76
C LEU A 260 12.25 -6.46 15.85
N VAL A 261 11.05 -6.89 15.45
CA VAL A 261 9.82 -6.09 15.54
C VAL A 261 9.09 -6.42 16.84
N ALA A 262 8.91 -7.70 17.14
CA ALA A 262 8.27 -8.14 18.37
C ALA A 262 8.80 -9.50 18.81
N GLN A 263 8.77 -9.75 20.11
CA GLN A 263 8.85 -11.07 20.70
C GLN A 263 7.51 -11.37 21.36
N ILE A 264 6.93 -12.52 21.06
CA ILE A 264 5.58 -12.88 21.50
C ILE A 264 5.66 -14.25 22.18
N ASN A 265 5.25 -14.32 23.45
CA ASN A 265 5.04 -15.59 24.12
C ASN A 265 3.62 -16.07 23.83
N PRO A 266 3.46 -17.18 23.09
CA PRO A 266 2.13 -17.66 22.75
C PRO A 266 1.39 -18.13 24.00
N ALA A 267 0.09 -17.88 24.04
CA ALA A 267 -0.79 -18.47 25.04
C ALA A 267 -0.81 -20.02 24.89
N PRO A 268 -1.15 -20.77 25.96
CA PRO A 268 -1.32 -22.22 25.89
C PRO A 268 -2.30 -22.64 24.77
N ALA A 269 -1.97 -23.70 24.06
CA ALA A 269 -2.74 -24.15 22.90
C ALA A 269 -4.20 -24.50 23.26
N THR A 270 -5.13 -23.96 22.49
CA THR A 270 -6.55 -24.37 22.46
C THR A 270 -6.90 -24.83 21.04
N ASN A 271 -8.16 -25.22 20.81
CA ASN A 271 -8.62 -25.66 19.50
C ASN A 271 -8.67 -24.53 18.46
N HIS A 272 -8.67 -23.26 18.86
CA HIS A 272 -8.74 -22.12 17.94
C HIS A 272 -7.60 -21.14 18.18
N SER A 273 -6.85 -20.83 17.12
CA SER A 273 -5.59 -20.12 17.23
C SER A 273 -5.40 -19.07 16.16
N LEU A 274 -4.63 -18.04 16.50
CA LEU A 274 -4.13 -17.03 15.59
C LEU A 274 -2.76 -17.47 15.09
N TRP A 275 -2.65 -17.58 13.77
CA TRP A 275 -1.45 -18.00 13.08
C TRP A 275 -0.84 -16.84 12.30
N LEU A 276 0.48 -16.70 12.38
CA LEU A 276 1.28 -15.91 11.47
C LEU A 276 1.91 -16.85 10.44
N THR A 277 1.55 -16.67 9.18
CA THR A 277 2.20 -17.28 8.01
C THR A 277 3.10 -16.24 7.34
N PRO A 278 3.90 -16.56 6.30
CA PRO A 278 4.89 -15.62 5.76
C PRO A 278 4.33 -14.25 5.37
N ASP A 279 3.08 -14.18 4.89
CA ASP A 279 2.48 -12.94 4.38
C ASP A 279 1.09 -12.61 4.96
N ALA A 280 0.58 -13.41 5.91
CA ALA A 280 -0.78 -13.24 6.42
C ALA A 280 -0.95 -13.71 7.86
N PHE A 281 -1.87 -13.03 8.57
CA PHE A 281 -2.49 -13.55 9.77
C PHE A 281 -3.78 -14.31 9.42
N ALA A 282 -4.06 -15.40 10.15
CA ALA A 282 -5.30 -16.15 9.99
C ALA A 282 -5.74 -16.76 11.32
N LEU A 283 -7.05 -16.86 11.53
CA LEU A 283 -7.66 -17.63 12.60
C LEU A 283 -7.99 -19.04 12.10
N GLY A 284 -7.76 -20.06 12.94
CA GLY A 284 -8.07 -21.43 12.60
C GLY A 284 -7.54 -22.45 13.60
N GLU A 285 -8.01 -23.70 13.48
CA GLU A 285 -7.50 -24.81 14.30
C GLU A 285 -6.07 -25.21 13.92
N GLN A 286 -5.72 -25.03 12.65
CA GLN A 286 -4.42 -25.33 12.05
C GLN A 286 -4.05 -24.19 11.09
N PRO A 287 -2.75 -23.96 10.83
CA PRO A 287 -2.34 -22.97 9.86
C PRO A 287 -2.71 -23.42 8.44
N ALA A 288 -3.15 -22.48 7.60
CA ALA A 288 -3.49 -22.78 6.22
C ALA A 288 -2.26 -23.10 5.34
N VAL A 289 -1.10 -22.56 5.70
CA VAL A 289 0.16 -22.66 4.94
C VAL A 289 1.33 -22.77 5.92
N ALA A 290 2.37 -23.53 5.56
CA ALA A 290 3.64 -23.58 6.28
C ALA A 290 4.73 -22.78 5.53
N PRO A 291 5.73 -22.21 6.23
CA PRO A 291 5.91 -22.20 7.68
C PRO A 291 4.87 -21.32 8.39
N ALA A 292 4.55 -21.63 9.64
CA ALA A 292 3.63 -20.82 10.43
C ALA A 292 4.01 -20.84 11.92
N ALA A 293 3.76 -19.72 12.59
CA ALA A 293 3.88 -19.60 14.04
C ALA A 293 2.51 -19.33 14.66
N ARG A 294 2.21 -20.03 15.75
CA ARG A 294 1.01 -19.79 16.54
C ARG A 294 1.25 -18.61 17.46
N ILE A 295 0.61 -17.48 17.20
CA ILE A 295 0.78 -16.25 17.98
C ILE A 295 -0.06 -16.26 19.26
N ALA A 296 -1.28 -16.77 19.17
CA ALA A 296 -2.21 -16.83 20.29
C ALA A 296 -3.17 -18.01 20.13
N SER A 297 -3.75 -18.44 21.24
CA SER A 297 -4.85 -19.39 21.31
C SER A 297 -5.89 -18.86 22.27
N GLY A 298 -7.15 -19.07 21.96
CA GLY A 298 -8.26 -18.57 22.76
C GLY A 298 -9.57 -19.24 22.39
N GLU A 299 -10.64 -18.70 22.95
CA GLU A 299 -12.01 -19.10 22.63
C GLU A 299 -12.67 -18.03 21.76
N PRO A 300 -13.75 -18.34 21.04
CA PRO A 300 -14.57 -17.31 20.40
C PRO A 300 -15.03 -16.25 21.40
N LEU A 301 -15.11 -14.99 20.96
CA LEU A 301 -15.51 -13.87 21.81
C LEU A 301 -16.98 -13.97 22.25
N ALA A 302 -17.21 -14.65 23.38
CA ALA A 302 -18.54 -14.92 23.94
C ALA A 302 -18.76 -14.34 25.36
N GLY A 303 -17.69 -14.18 26.15
CA GLY A 303 -17.77 -13.73 27.55
C GLY A 303 -16.75 -12.64 27.90
N PRO A 304 -16.79 -12.12 29.14
CA PRO A 304 -15.81 -11.14 29.60
C PRO A 304 -14.38 -11.67 29.48
N CYS A 305 -13.48 -10.82 28.99
CA CYS A 305 -12.08 -11.16 28.79
C CYS A 305 -11.18 -9.95 29.05
N ARG A 306 -9.87 -10.17 29.13
CA ARG A 306 -8.89 -9.10 29.32
C ARG A 306 -8.28 -8.62 28.01
N ALA A 307 -8.28 -9.48 27.00
CA ALA A 307 -7.79 -9.12 25.68
C ALA A 307 -8.57 -9.85 24.58
N ALA A 308 -8.50 -9.30 23.38
CA ALA A 308 -9.02 -9.93 22.18
C ALA A 308 -8.07 -9.72 21.00
N ALA A 309 -8.03 -10.68 20.08
CA ALA A 309 -7.20 -10.61 18.89
C ALA A 309 -7.98 -11.08 17.65
N GLY A 310 -7.79 -10.42 16.51
CA GLY A 310 -8.40 -10.82 15.25
C GLY A 310 -7.65 -10.27 14.05
N VAL A 311 -8.20 -10.51 12.86
CA VAL A 311 -7.59 -10.09 11.59
C VAL A 311 -8.52 -9.11 10.88
N GLU A 312 -8.00 -7.93 10.55
CA GLU A 312 -8.69 -6.93 9.73
C GLU A 312 -8.96 -7.51 8.34
N GLN A 313 -10.22 -7.50 7.89
CA GLN A 313 -10.64 -8.11 6.62
C GLN A 313 -10.01 -7.42 5.41
N THR A 314 -10.02 -6.09 5.42
CA THR A 314 -9.57 -5.28 4.29
C THR A 314 -8.05 -5.32 4.12
N GLY A 315 -7.31 -5.24 5.23
CA GLY A 315 -5.85 -5.10 5.24
C GLY A 315 -5.07 -6.39 5.51
N GLY A 316 -5.73 -7.42 6.06
CA GLY A 316 -5.09 -8.65 6.55
C GLY A 316 -4.17 -8.43 7.76
N MET A 317 -4.28 -7.28 8.43
CA MET A 317 -3.43 -6.92 9.56
C MET A 317 -3.95 -7.56 10.84
N LEU A 318 -3.04 -7.94 11.74
CA LEU A 318 -3.41 -8.31 13.10
C LEU A 318 -3.94 -7.07 13.82
N VAL A 319 -5.06 -7.23 14.51
CA VAL A 319 -5.58 -6.30 15.51
C VAL A 319 -5.58 -7.01 16.85
N TYR A 320 -4.84 -6.49 17.81
CA TYR A 320 -4.82 -6.96 19.19
C TYR A 320 -5.28 -5.84 20.12
N VAL A 321 -6.17 -6.16 21.06
CA VAL A 321 -6.76 -5.23 22.01
C VAL A 321 -6.60 -5.79 23.42
N GLU A 322 -6.10 -4.99 24.36
CA GLU A 322 -6.03 -5.36 25.79
C GLU A 322 -6.62 -4.27 26.68
N VAL A 323 -7.34 -4.66 27.73
CA VAL A 323 -7.87 -3.70 28.72
C VAL A 323 -6.73 -3.07 29.53
N VAL A 324 -6.88 -1.80 29.86
CA VAL A 324 -6.00 -1.12 30.81
C VAL A 324 -6.46 -1.48 32.23
N GLY A 325 -5.65 -2.28 32.93
CA GLY A 325 -5.91 -2.75 34.30
C GLY A 325 -6.24 -4.24 34.37
N ASP A 326 -6.76 -4.68 35.52
CA ASP A 326 -7.01 -6.10 35.80
C ASP A 326 -8.45 -6.54 35.61
N ALA A 327 -9.40 -5.61 35.59
CA ALA A 327 -10.80 -5.92 35.40
C ALA A 327 -11.09 -6.30 33.94
N PRO A 328 -11.70 -7.48 33.66
CA PRO A 328 -12.10 -7.84 32.31
C PRO A 328 -13.17 -6.87 31.78
N ALA A 329 -13.17 -6.66 30.46
CA ALA A 329 -14.23 -5.93 29.77
C ALA A 329 -15.26 -6.92 29.20
N PRO A 330 -16.53 -6.51 29.07
CA PRO A 330 -17.56 -7.38 28.52
C PRO A 330 -17.34 -7.59 27.01
N ALA A 331 -17.80 -8.74 26.50
CA ALA A 331 -17.56 -9.16 25.11
C ALA A 331 -18.16 -8.20 24.07
N ASP A 332 -19.26 -7.54 24.39
CA ASP A 332 -19.92 -6.55 23.53
C ASP A 332 -19.06 -5.31 23.30
N ALA A 333 -18.33 -4.84 24.32
CA ALA A 333 -17.40 -3.72 24.19
C ALA A 333 -16.24 -4.04 23.24
N PHE A 334 -15.66 -5.24 23.36
CA PHE A 334 -14.63 -5.70 22.43
C PHE A 334 -15.17 -5.86 21.01
N ARG A 335 -16.34 -6.49 20.84
CA ARG A 335 -16.94 -6.71 19.52
C ARG A 335 -17.21 -5.38 18.82
N ALA A 336 -17.79 -4.41 19.53
CA ALA A 336 -18.04 -3.08 18.99
C ALA A 336 -16.76 -2.37 18.53
N LEU A 337 -15.65 -2.49 19.27
CA LEU A 337 -14.36 -1.93 18.86
C LEU A 337 -13.75 -2.67 17.67
N LEU A 338 -13.78 -4.00 17.69
CA LEU A 338 -13.23 -4.85 16.63
C LEU A 338 -13.98 -4.67 15.30
N GLU A 339 -15.31 -4.53 15.33
CA GLU A 339 -16.12 -4.19 14.16
C GLU A 339 -15.70 -2.85 13.53
N ARG A 340 -15.39 -1.83 14.35
CA ARG A 340 -14.87 -0.53 13.86
C ARG A 340 -13.47 -0.65 13.22
N LEU A 341 -12.73 -1.69 13.58
CA LEU A 341 -11.42 -2.03 13.04
C LEU A 341 -11.50 -3.05 11.90
N ASP A 342 -12.72 -3.29 11.37
CA ASP A 342 -12.99 -4.23 10.29
C ASP A 342 -12.56 -5.67 10.61
N VAL A 343 -12.76 -6.08 11.86
CA VAL A 343 -12.51 -7.45 12.33
C VAL A 343 -13.85 -8.16 12.55
N GLN A 344 -14.08 -9.23 11.78
CA GLN A 344 -15.31 -10.04 11.87
C GLN A 344 -15.17 -11.23 12.82
N GLU A 345 -13.99 -11.84 12.87
CA GLU A 345 -13.68 -12.99 13.72
C GLU A 345 -12.56 -12.63 14.70
N SER A 346 -12.71 -13.06 15.95
CA SER A 346 -11.73 -12.78 17.01
C SER A 346 -11.67 -13.85 18.08
N LEU A 347 -10.50 -13.95 18.69
CA LEU A 347 -10.21 -14.73 19.89
C LEU A 347 -10.41 -13.85 21.12
N ALA A 348 -11.15 -14.36 22.11
CA ALA A 348 -11.09 -13.89 23.48
C ALA A 348 -9.92 -14.53 24.21
N LEU A 349 -9.17 -13.69 24.94
CA LEU A 349 -8.03 -14.08 25.73
C LEU A 349 -8.29 -13.75 27.19
N ALA A 350 -8.23 -14.77 28.04
CA ALA A 350 -8.44 -14.61 29.49
C ALA A 350 -7.40 -13.67 30.10
N GLU A 351 -6.16 -13.72 29.60
CA GLU A 351 -5.06 -12.85 29.99
C GLU A 351 -4.47 -12.14 28.75
N PRO A 352 -3.91 -10.93 28.90
CA PRO A 352 -3.17 -10.26 27.84
C PRO A 352 -2.01 -11.12 27.32
N LEU A 353 -1.70 -11.01 26.02
CA LEU A 353 -0.52 -11.62 25.44
C LEU A 353 0.75 -10.98 26.01
N ALA A 354 1.73 -11.81 26.33
CA ALA A 354 3.05 -11.36 26.68
C ALA A 354 3.81 -10.94 25.41
N ILE A 355 3.74 -9.65 25.09
CA ILE A 355 4.35 -9.03 23.91
C ILE A 355 5.44 -8.03 24.35
N ALA A 356 6.62 -8.16 23.75
CA ALA A 356 7.69 -7.17 23.83
C ALA A 356 8.05 -6.66 22.43
N LEU A 357 7.64 -5.44 22.13
CA LEU A 357 8.01 -4.70 20.92
C LEU A 357 9.51 -4.40 20.99
N GLY A 358 10.24 -4.74 19.92
CA GLY A 358 11.69 -4.61 19.86
C GLY A 358 12.45 -5.54 20.82
N GLY A 359 11.73 -6.44 21.51
CA GLY A 359 12.26 -7.36 22.51
C GLY A 359 12.30 -6.82 23.94
N ASP A 360 12.00 -5.52 24.17
CA ASP A 360 12.18 -4.90 25.48
C ASP A 360 11.09 -3.91 25.90
N THR A 361 10.12 -3.60 25.03
CA THR A 361 9.12 -2.55 25.28
C THR A 361 7.70 -3.11 25.19
N SER A 362 6.88 -2.90 26.21
CA SER A 362 5.48 -3.31 26.21
C SER A 362 4.62 -2.41 25.30
N ILE A 363 3.37 -2.82 25.04
CA ILE A 363 2.38 -1.97 24.34
C ILE A 363 2.09 -0.68 25.13
N ALA A 364 2.27 -0.71 26.45
CA ALA A 364 2.16 0.46 27.32
C ALA A 364 3.39 1.38 27.27
N HIS A 365 4.35 1.13 26.37
CA HIS A 365 5.61 1.86 26.26
C HIS A 365 6.47 1.81 27.55
N THR A 366 6.37 0.71 28.29
CA THR A 366 7.20 0.47 29.48
C THR A 366 8.20 -0.65 29.21
N ALA A 367 9.36 -0.59 29.88
CA ALA A 367 10.36 -1.65 29.79
C ALA A 367 9.76 -2.98 30.29
N VAL A 368 9.92 -4.04 29.51
CA VAL A 368 9.48 -5.39 29.84
C VAL A 368 10.58 -6.36 29.44
N ARG A 369 10.74 -7.43 30.20
CA ARG A 369 11.54 -8.59 29.79
C ARG A 369 10.62 -9.79 29.83
N LEU A 370 10.35 -10.36 28.66
CA LEU A 370 9.61 -11.61 28.62
C LEU A 370 10.47 -12.71 29.28
N PRO A 371 9.85 -13.64 30.02
CA PRO A 371 10.57 -14.83 30.45
C PRO A 371 11.22 -15.49 29.24
N ASP A 372 12.45 -15.99 29.40
CA ASP A 372 13.13 -16.82 28.40
C ASP A 372 12.37 -18.15 28.26
N ALA A 373 11.21 -18.09 27.62
CA ALA A 373 10.40 -19.24 27.27
C ALA A 373 11.03 -19.86 26.02
N ALA A 374 11.26 -21.17 26.06
CA ALA A 374 11.74 -21.92 24.89
C ALA A 374 10.83 -21.73 23.65
N ASP A 375 9.59 -21.29 23.86
CA ASP A 375 8.57 -21.09 22.84
C ASP A 375 8.30 -19.61 22.50
N ALA A 376 9.14 -18.68 22.97
CA ALA A 376 9.01 -17.28 22.57
C ALA A 376 9.22 -17.14 21.06
N ILE A 377 8.31 -16.45 20.38
CA ILE A 377 8.32 -16.29 18.92
C ILE A 377 8.96 -14.94 18.60
N PRO A 378 10.21 -14.90 18.10
CA PRO A 378 10.77 -13.69 17.55
C PRO A 378 10.15 -13.42 16.17
N VAL A 379 9.72 -12.18 15.96
CA VAL A 379 9.18 -11.70 14.70
C VAL A 379 10.07 -10.58 14.21
N PHE A 380 10.72 -10.81 13.08
CA PHE A 380 11.70 -9.89 12.50
C PHE A 380 11.08 -9.07 11.38
N ARG A 381 11.71 -7.94 11.08
CA ARG A 381 11.37 -7.10 9.94
C ARG A 381 11.92 -7.73 8.66
N LYS A 382 11.08 -7.88 7.63
CA LYS A 382 11.51 -8.10 6.25
C LYS A 382 11.27 -6.87 5.37
N PRO A 383 11.87 -6.78 4.16
CA PRO A 383 11.47 -5.77 3.19
C PRO A 383 9.99 -5.95 2.82
N GLY A 384 9.17 -4.94 3.09
CA GLY A 384 7.77 -4.97 2.74
C GLY A 384 7.51 -4.56 1.28
N PRO A 385 6.25 -4.68 0.82
CA PRO A 385 5.85 -4.21 -0.50
C PRO A 385 6.22 -2.73 -0.68
N GLY A 386 6.93 -2.42 -1.76
CA GLY A 386 7.55 -1.11 -2.00
C GLY A 386 7.56 -0.75 -3.48
N ALA A 387 8.12 0.41 -3.83
CA ALA A 387 8.47 0.66 -5.22
C ALA A 387 9.90 0.11 -5.47
N ARG A 388 10.08 -0.69 -6.53
CA ARG A 388 11.36 -1.34 -6.85
C ARG A 388 11.72 -1.28 -8.33
N ARG A 389 13.00 -1.47 -8.63
CA ARG A 389 13.47 -1.68 -10.00
C ARG A 389 13.12 -3.09 -10.46
N ILE A 390 12.89 -3.24 -11.76
CA ILE A 390 12.85 -4.53 -12.46
C ILE A 390 13.67 -4.44 -13.74
N PHE A 391 14.12 -5.60 -14.23
CA PHE A 391 14.92 -5.71 -15.46
C PHE A 391 16.21 -4.88 -15.40
N GLU A 392 16.88 -4.87 -14.25
CA GLU A 392 18.07 -4.04 -14.00
C GLU A 392 19.22 -4.33 -14.97
N ASP A 393 19.32 -5.56 -15.46
CA ASP A 393 20.33 -5.98 -16.44
C ASP A 393 20.02 -5.56 -17.89
N THR A 394 18.88 -4.89 -18.14
CA THR A 394 18.53 -4.44 -19.50
C THR A 394 19.47 -3.31 -19.93
N PRO A 395 20.29 -3.51 -20.98
CA PRO A 395 21.26 -2.52 -21.38
C PRO A 395 20.60 -1.33 -22.07
N ILE A 396 21.20 -0.16 -21.91
CA ILE A 396 20.90 1.01 -22.74
C ILE A 396 21.55 0.79 -24.11
N VAL A 397 20.72 0.64 -25.14
CA VAL A 397 21.17 0.38 -26.52
C VAL A 397 21.04 1.61 -27.43
N PRO A 398 21.80 1.70 -28.53
CA PRO A 398 21.71 2.83 -29.47
C PRO A 398 20.36 2.92 -30.20
N LEU A 399 20.03 4.11 -30.72
CA LEU A 399 18.81 4.41 -31.50
C LEU A 399 18.53 3.38 -32.61
N LYS A 400 19.56 2.98 -33.36
CA LYS A 400 19.44 2.00 -34.45
C LYS A 400 18.93 0.62 -34.01
N GLU A 401 19.07 0.29 -32.72
CA GLU A 401 18.65 -0.99 -32.17
C GLU A 401 17.24 -0.91 -31.57
N TRP A 402 16.97 0.04 -30.68
CA TRP A 402 15.67 0.08 -30.00
C TRP A 402 14.55 0.66 -30.88
N HIS A 403 14.85 1.61 -31.76
CA HIS A 403 13.80 2.33 -32.51
C HIS A 403 12.97 1.43 -33.42
N PRO A 404 13.57 0.54 -34.24
CA PRO A 404 12.79 -0.38 -35.07
C PRO A 404 11.84 -1.26 -34.25
N LEU A 405 12.26 -1.69 -33.05
CA LEU A 405 11.47 -2.54 -32.17
C LEU A 405 10.29 -1.79 -31.56
N GLN A 406 10.47 -0.53 -31.18
CA GLN A 406 9.39 0.30 -30.65
C GLN A 406 8.44 0.83 -31.73
N ALA A 407 8.91 1.02 -32.97
CA ALA A 407 8.09 1.50 -34.09
C ALA A 407 7.08 0.45 -34.60
N GLN A 408 7.29 -0.84 -34.31
CA GLN A 408 6.35 -1.90 -34.66
C GLN A 408 4.97 -1.63 -34.04
N ARG A 409 3.94 -1.59 -34.88
CA ARG A 409 2.55 -1.49 -34.43
C ARG A 409 2.13 -2.85 -33.89
N ILE A 410 1.76 -2.90 -32.61
CA ILE A 410 1.07 -4.07 -32.05
C ILE A 410 -0.35 -4.04 -32.61
N ARG A 411 -0.66 -4.97 -33.52
CA ARG A 411 -2.04 -5.18 -33.94
C ARG A 411 -2.75 -5.90 -32.79
N TYR A 412 -3.65 -5.20 -32.11
CA TYR A 412 -4.63 -5.86 -31.25
C TYR A 412 -5.56 -6.64 -32.17
N PHE A 413 -5.26 -7.93 -32.38
CA PHE A 413 -6.25 -8.81 -32.98
C PHE A 413 -7.43 -8.85 -32.01
N LYS A 414 -8.62 -8.43 -32.48
CA LYS A 414 -9.86 -8.73 -31.76
C LYS A 414 -9.85 -10.24 -31.52
N LYS A 415 -10.13 -10.69 -30.30
CA LYS A 415 -10.50 -12.08 -30.08
C LYS A 415 -11.54 -12.44 -31.16
N PRO A 416 -11.43 -13.59 -31.84
CA PRO A 416 -12.53 -14.09 -32.64
C PRO A 416 -13.80 -13.97 -31.80
N LYS A 417 -14.89 -13.47 -32.39
CA LYS A 417 -16.19 -13.71 -31.77
C LYS A 417 -16.34 -15.23 -31.83
N ASP A 418 -16.28 -15.88 -30.68
CA ASP A 418 -16.22 -17.34 -30.63
C ASP A 418 -17.37 -17.98 -31.42
N SER A 419 -16.97 -19.07 -32.08
CA SER A 419 -17.76 -20.17 -32.62
C SER A 419 -18.67 -20.82 -31.60
#